data_AF-A0A967TM08-F1
#
_entry.id   AF-A0A967TM08-F1
#
_cell.length_a   1.000
_cell.length_b   1.000
_cell.length_c   1.000
_cell.angle_alpha   90.00
_cell.angle_beta   90.00
_cell.angle_gamma   90.00
#
_symmetry.space_group_name_H-M   'P 1'
#
loop_
_entity.id
_entity.type
_entity.pdbx_description
1 polymer ?
#
loop_
_entity_poly.entity_id
_entity_poly.type
_entity_poly.pdbx_seq_one_letter_code
_entity_poly.pdbx_strand_id
1 'polypeptide(L)'
;MTTLQLALVLVASIWAAVNTLIAGYRAVNGTRDRILTGRTDEGTPLTLEHRELMYRNDWLPLKLGLGLVSLAFAGFLAFLPELTPEPGVLRIICYVAAALPFFSFVGFVGLGLGDRRFILRTLERARRDAKTERSKAREHYVGKEGVEHES
;
A
#
# COMPACT_ATOMS: atom_id res chain seq x y z
N MET A 1 -8.05 18.07 -32.75
CA MET A 1 -7.75 16.63 -32.64
C MET A 1 -8.74 15.88 -33.49
N THR A 2 -8.30 14.89 -34.26
CA THR A 2 -9.24 13.99 -34.95
C THR A 2 -9.76 12.93 -33.96
N THR A 3 -10.93 12.36 -34.23
CA THR A 3 -11.51 11.28 -33.40
C THR A 3 -10.56 10.08 -33.26
N LEU A 4 -9.78 9.78 -34.30
CA LEU A 4 -8.74 8.75 -34.26
C LEU A 4 -7.62 9.10 -33.26
N GLN A 5 -7.14 10.35 -33.25
CA GLN A 5 -6.12 10.78 -32.29
C GLN A 5 -6.64 10.66 -30.86
N LEU A 6 -7.90 11.03 -30.61
CA LEU A 6 -8.50 10.94 -29.28
C LEU A 6 -8.68 9.49 -28.82
N ALA A 7 -9.13 8.61 -29.72
CA ALA A 7 -9.21 7.18 -29.44
C ALA A 7 -7.85 6.57 -29.10
N LEU A 8 -6.79 6.93 -29.84
CA LEU A 8 -5.44 6.46 -29.56
C LEU A 8 -4.91 6.97 -28.21
N VAL A 9 -5.16 8.24 -27.88
CA VAL A 9 -4.78 8.83 -26.58
C VAL A 9 -5.52 8.13 -25.45
N LEU A 10 -6.82 7.84 -25.61
CA LEU A 10 -7.61 7.10 -24.61
C LEU A 10 -7.05 5.71 -24.37
N VAL A 11 -6.80 4.93 -25.43
CA VAL A 11 -6.24 3.58 -25.32
C VAL A 11 -4.87 3.60 -24.64
N ALA A 12 -3.98 4.50 -25.06
CA ALA A 12 -2.65 4.64 -24.46
C ALA A 12 -2.73 5.03 -22.97
N SER A 13 -3.64 5.95 -22.63
CA SER A 13 -3.84 6.42 -21.25
C SER A 13 -4.38 5.29 -20.36
N ILE A 14 -5.40 4.57 -20.82
CA ILE A 14 -5.97 3.42 -20.10
C ILE A 14 -4.89 2.35 -19.90
N TRP A 15 -4.12 2.05 -20.94
CA TRP A 15 -3.03 1.08 -20.86
C TRP A 15 -1.96 1.47 -19.83
N ALA A 16 -1.51 2.72 -19.85
CA ALA A 16 -0.53 3.25 -18.91
C ALA A 16 -1.06 3.20 -17.46
N ALA A 17 -2.33 3.56 -17.25
CA ALA A 17 -2.95 3.52 -15.94
C ALA A 17 -3.06 2.10 -15.41
N VAL A 18 -3.53 1.13 -16.21
CA VAL A 18 -3.64 -0.28 -15.80
C VAL A 18 -2.27 -0.84 -15.39
N ASN A 19 -1.22 -0.58 -16.17
CA ASN A 19 0.13 -1.04 -15.84
C ASN A 19 0.66 -0.40 -14.56
N THR A 20 0.42 0.91 -14.38
CA THR A 20 0.82 1.65 -13.17
C THR A 20 0.11 1.09 -11.94
N LEU A 21 -1.19 0.80 -12.05
CA LEU A 21 -1.98 0.21 -10.96
C LEU A 21 -1.46 -1.18 -10.62
N ILE A 22 -1.23 -2.05 -11.61
CA ILE A 22 -0.70 -3.41 -11.38
C ILE A 22 0.65 -3.35 -10.68
N ALA A 23 1.57 -2.51 -11.15
CA ALA A 23 2.89 -2.31 -10.54
C ALA A 23 2.75 -1.80 -9.10
N GLY A 24 1.87 -0.82 -8.89
CA GLY A 24 1.58 -0.27 -7.57
C GLY A 24 1.00 -1.30 -6.61
N TYR A 25 0.04 -2.11 -7.04
CA TYR A 25 -0.53 -3.20 -6.23
C TYR A 25 0.54 -4.20 -5.80
N ARG A 26 1.44 -4.60 -6.72
CA ARG A 26 2.56 -5.49 -6.41
C ARG A 26 3.49 -4.87 -5.37
N ALA A 27 3.84 -3.60 -5.53
CA ALA A 27 4.70 -2.90 -4.57
C ALA A 27 4.05 -2.77 -3.19
N VAL A 28 2.77 -2.35 -3.11
CA VAL A 28 2.03 -2.24 -1.84
C VAL A 28 1.92 -3.59 -1.13
N ASN A 29 1.58 -4.65 -1.88
CA ASN A 29 1.42 -5.98 -1.31
C ASN A 29 2.76 -6.57 -0.88
N GLY A 30 3.83 -6.40 -1.67
CA GLY A 30 5.18 -6.83 -1.29
C GLY A 30 5.64 -6.15 0.00
N THR A 31 5.50 -4.83 0.10
CA THR A 31 5.86 -4.11 1.33
C THR A 31 5.00 -4.55 2.52
N ARG A 32 3.69 -4.75 2.31
CA ARG A 32 2.79 -5.29 3.35
C ARG A 32 3.29 -6.64 3.85
N ASP A 33 3.59 -7.55 2.95
CA ASP A 33 3.94 -8.93 3.28
C ASP A 33 5.31 -8.98 4.00
N ARG A 34 6.27 -8.13 3.63
CA ARG A 34 7.53 -7.94 4.39
C ARG A 34 7.30 -7.42 5.81
N ILE A 35 6.41 -6.42 5.97
CA ILE A 35 6.04 -5.90 7.29
C ILE A 35 5.38 -7.00 8.13
N LEU A 36 4.50 -7.81 7.55
CA LEU A 36 3.76 -8.85 8.27
C LEU A 36 4.64 -10.04 8.67
N THR A 37 5.41 -10.55 7.72
CA THR A 37 6.33 -11.70 7.94
C THR A 37 7.54 -11.31 8.78
N GLY A 38 7.91 -10.03 8.79
CA GLY A 38 9.14 -9.58 9.44
C GLY A 38 10.39 -10.15 8.75
N ARG A 39 10.33 -10.41 7.45
CA ARG A 39 11.44 -10.90 6.64
C ARG A 39 11.55 -10.13 5.32
N THR A 40 12.77 -10.01 4.81
CA THR A 40 13.02 -9.57 3.43
C THR A 40 12.68 -10.68 2.44
N ASP A 41 12.66 -10.37 1.15
CA ASP A 41 12.43 -11.36 0.08
C ASP A 41 13.54 -12.43 0.06
N GLU A 42 14.74 -12.10 0.55
CA GLU A 42 15.89 -12.99 0.70
C GLU A 42 15.84 -13.81 2.00
N GLY A 43 14.81 -13.61 2.83
CA GLY A 43 14.60 -14.34 4.09
C GLY A 43 15.30 -13.73 5.31
N THR A 44 15.99 -12.60 5.16
CA THR A 44 16.67 -11.91 6.28
C THR A 44 15.65 -11.40 7.30
N PRO A 45 15.82 -11.68 8.61
CA PRO A 45 14.90 -11.19 9.64
C PRO A 45 14.97 -9.68 9.79
N LEU A 46 13.80 -9.04 9.88
CA LEU A 46 13.66 -7.61 10.11
C LEU A 46 13.33 -7.33 11.58
N THR A 47 14.07 -6.40 12.17
CA THR A 47 13.77 -5.88 13.51
C THR A 47 12.41 -5.18 13.54
N LEU A 48 11.82 -5.05 14.73
CA LEU A 48 10.56 -4.34 14.91
C LEU A 48 10.64 -2.88 14.43
N GLU A 49 11.76 -2.20 14.70
CA GLU A 49 11.98 -0.82 14.31
C GLU A 49 11.98 -0.64 12.79
N HIS A 50 12.65 -1.55 12.07
CA HIS A 50 12.63 -1.56 10.60
C HIS A 50 11.21 -1.74 10.06
N ARG A 51 10.41 -2.64 10.66
CA ARG A 51 9.02 -2.88 10.24
C ARG A 51 8.13 -1.66 10.49
N GLU A 52 8.32 -0.96 11.60
CA GLU A 52 7.61 0.29 11.90
C GLU A 52 7.97 1.40 10.91
N LEU A 53 9.26 1.51 10.55
CA LEU A 53 9.74 2.46 9.55
C LEU A 53 9.17 2.17 8.16
N MET A 54 9.22 0.91 7.71
CA MET A 54 8.62 0.47 6.44
C MET A 54 7.12 0.76 6.38
N TYR A 55 6.39 0.54 7.48
CA TYR A 55 4.97 0.86 7.53
C TYR A 55 4.70 2.36 7.33
N ARG A 56 5.46 3.23 8.01
CA ARG A 56 5.23 4.70 7.99
C ARG A 56 5.76 5.38 6.73
N ASN A 57 6.91 4.94 6.24
CA ASN A 57 7.65 5.63 5.17
C ASN A 57 7.44 4.99 3.80
N ASP A 58 7.17 3.69 3.74
CA ASP A 58 7.02 3.00 2.45
C ASP A 58 5.56 2.65 2.20
N TRP A 59 4.95 1.82 3.06
CA TRP A 59 3.63 1.26 2.79
C TRP A 59 2.53 2.32 2.79
N LEU A 60 2.48 3.17 3.82
CA LEU A 60 1.42 4.17 3.96
C LEU A 60 1.48 5.24 2.85
N PRO A 61 2.64 5.86 2.54
CA PRO A 61 2.72 6.86 1.48
C PRO A 61 2.46 6.24 0.11
N LEU A 62 2.95 5.03 -0.15
CA LEU A 62 2.70 4.32 -1.42
C LEU A 62 1.20 4.06 -1.62
N LYS A 63 0.51 3.62 -0.55
CA LYS A 63 -0.94 3.35 -0.62
C LYS A 63 -1.76 4.62 -0.80
N LEU A 64 -1.42 5.70 -0.10
CA LEU A 64 -2.05 7.00 -0.28
C LEU A 64 -1.79 7.56 -1.68
N GLY A 65 -0.54 7.49 -2.17
CA GLY A 65 -0.15 7.94 -3.50
C GLY A 65 -0.91 7.21 -4.60
N LEU A 66 -1.00 5.87 -4.52
CA LEU A 66 -1.78 5.06 -5.47
C LEU A 66 -3.27 5.42 -5.44
N GLY A 67 -3.84 5.67 -4.26
CA GLY A 67 -5.21 6.15 -4.15
C GLY A 67 -5.39 7.51 -4.85
N LEU A 68 -4.52 8.47 -4.57
CA LEU A 68 -4.59 9.81 -5.17
C LEU A 68 -4.40 9.79 -6.69
N VAL A 69 -3.43 9.02 -7.19
CA VAL A 69 -3.22 8.83 -8.64
C VAL A 69 -4.45 8.20 -9.28
N SER A 70 -5.04 7.18 -8.64
CA SER A 70 -6.28 6.56 -9.12
C SER A 70 -7.41 7.59 -9.21
N LEU A 71 -7.58 8.42 -8.19
CA LEU A 71 -8.62 9.46 -8.17
C LEU A 71 -8.36 10.54 -9.23
N ALA A 72 -7.11 10.99 -9.39
CA ALA A 72 -6.73 11.97 -10.40
C ALA A 72 -7.00 11.44 -11.82
N PHE A 73 -6.70 10.17 -12.07
CA PHE A 73 -6.93 9.54 -13.37
C PHE A 73 -8.43 9.35 -13.66
N ALA A 74 -9.22 8.99 -12.64
CA ALA A 74 -10.69 8.96 -12.75
C ALA A 74 -11.25 10.34 -13.10
N GLY A 75 -10.77 11.39 -12.42
CA GLY A 75 -11.13 12.78 -12.72
C GLY A 75 -10.76 13.17 -14.16
N PHE A 76 -9.53 12.91 -14.57
CA PHE A 76 -9.07 13.22 -15.93
C PHE A 76 -9.96 12.58 -17.00
N LEU A 77 -10.29 11.28 -16.87
CA LEU A 77 -11.18 10.59 -17.80
C LEU A 77 -12.62 11.13 -17.76
N ALA A 78 -13.12 11.50 -16.58
CA ALA A 78 -14.46 12.07 -16.45
C ALA A 78 -14.57 13.49 -17.05
N PHE A 79 -13.50 14.28 -17.02
CA PHE A 79 -13.46 15.64 -17.58
C PHE A 79 -13.12 15.70 -19.08
N LEU A 80 -12.43 14.68 -19.61
CA LEU A 80 -12.08 14.59 -21.03
C LEU A 80 -13.26 14.84 -22.01
N PRO A 81 -14.47 14.28 -21.82
CA PRO A 81 -15.60 14.53 -22.71
C PRO A 81 -16.12 15.98 -22.71
N GLU A 82 -15.79 16.78 -21.70
CA GLU A 82 -16.19 18.20 -21.66
C GLU A 82 -15.19 19.11 -22.39
N LEU A 83 -13.97 18.61 -22.65
CA LEU A 83 -12.95 19.33 -23.40
C LEU A 83 -13.07 19.13 -24.92
N THR A 84 -13.99 18.28 -25.37
CA THR A 84 -14.12 17.92 -26.78
C THR A 84 -15.60 17.89 -27.23
N PRO A 85 -15.92 18.38 -28.45
CA PRO A 85 -17.28 18.39 -28.98
C PRO A 85 -17.72 17.00 -29.50
N GLU A 86 -17.19 15.92 -28.94
CA GLU A 86 -17.29 14.56 -29.45
C GLU A 86 -18.67 13.91 -29.20
N PRO A 87 -19.07 12.92 -30.02
CA PRO A 87 -20.41 12.33 -29.99
C PRO A 87 -20.70 11.57 -28.68
N GLY A 88 -21.99 11.40 -28.36
CA GLY A 88 -22.46 10.83 -27.09
C GLY A 88 -21.87 9.46 -26.72
N VAL A 89 -21.51 8.62 -27.70
CA VAL A 89 -20.88 7.31 -27.44
C VAL A 89 -19.51 7.45 -26.78
N LEU A 90 -18.70 8.43 -27.19
CA LEU A 90 -17.37 8.63 -26.63
C LEU A 90 -17.42 9.15 -25.19
N ARG A 91 -18.44 9.95 -24.86
CA ARG A 91 -18.74 10.36 -23.49
C ARG A 91 -19.01 9.14 -22.60
N ILE A 92 -19.84 8.21 -23.07
CA ILE A 92 -20.14 6.97 -22.34
C ILE A 92 -18.86 6.16 -22.10
N ILE A 93 -18.02 5.99 -23.13
CA ILE A 93 -16.74 5.27 -23.01
C ILE A 93 -15.85 5.94 -21.97
N CYS A 94 -15.73 7.26 -21.96
CA CYS A 94 -14.93 7.99 -20.98
C CYS A 94 -15.43 7.78 -19.55
N TYR A 95 -16.75 7.84 -19.32
CA TYR A 95 -17.33 7.61 -18.00
C TYR A 95 -17.18 6.16 -17.53
N VAL A 96 -17.37 5.18 -18.42
CA VAL A 96 -17.13 3.76 -18.11
C VAL A 96 -15.66 3.52 -17.80
N ALA A 97 -14.75 4.12 -18.58
CA ALA A 97 -13.32 4.02 -18.33
C ALA A 97 -12.90 4.69 -17.01
N ALA A 98 -13.55 5.81 -16.63
CA ALA A 98 -13.32 6.51 -15.38
C ALA A 98 -13.79 5.72 -14.14
N ALA A 99 -14.77 4.83 -14.30
CA ALA A 99 -15.26 3.99 -13.21
C ALA A 99 -14.17 3.06 -12.66
N LEU A 100 -13.33 2.49 -13.54
CA LEU A 100 -12.25 1.57 -13.13
C LEU A 100 -11.28 2.20 -12.11
N PRO A 101 -10.60 3.32 -12.41
CA PRO A 101 -9.70 3.97 -11.45
C PRO A 101 -10.44 4.55 -10.24
N PHE A 102 -11.72 4.95 -10.38
CA PHE A 102 -12.53 5.36 -9.23
C PHE A 102 -12.75 4.20 -8.25
N PHE A 103 -13.15 3.03 -8.73
CA PHE A 103 -13.29 1.84 -7.89
C PHE A 103 -11.95 1.38 -7.33
N SER A 104 -10.85 1.54 -8.06
CA SER A 104 -9.50 1.33 -7.51
C SER A 104 -9.23 2.26 -6.32
N PHE A 105 -9.55 3.55 -6.42
CA PHE A 105 -9.43 4.51 -5.30
C PHE A 105 -10.27 4.07 -4.10
N VAL A 106 -11.56 3.73 -4.31
CA VAL A 106 -12.45 3.24 -3.25
C VAL A 106 -11.87 1.98 -2.60
N GLY A 107 -11.32 1.05 -3.40
CA GLY A 107 -10.63 -0.13 -2.92
C GLY A 107 -9.39 0.20 -2.09
N PHE A 108 -8.54 1.12 -2.56
CA PHE A 108 -7.33 1.55 -1.85
C PHE A 108 -7.65 2.18 -0.49
N VAL A 109 -8.69 3.01 -0.42
CA VAL A 109 -9.13 3.65 0.83
C VAL A 109 -9.83 2.63 1.73
N GLY A 110 -10.88 1.98 1.22
CA GLY A 110 -11.73 1.08 1.98
C GLY A 110 -10.97 -0.14 2.52
N LEU A 111 -10.29 -0.89 1.64
CA LEU A 111 -9.47 -2.03 2.04
C LEU A 111 -8.19 -1.57 2.75
N GLY A 112 -7.67 -0.38 2.43
CA GLY A 112 -6.50 0.19 3.09
C GLY A 112 -6.68 0.42 4.58
N LEU A 113 -7.88 0.82 5.01
CA LEU A 113 -8.19 0.92 6.45
C LEU A 113 -8.16 -0.44 7.14
N GLY A 114 -8.63 -1.49 6.47
CA GLY A 114 -8.57 -2.88 6.96
C GLY A 114 -7.13 -3.36 7.12
N ASP A 115 -6.32 -3.21 6.06
CA ASP A 115 -4.90 -3.58 6.09
C ASP A 115 -4.12 -2.81 7.15
N ARG A 116 -4.38 -1.51 7.29
CA ARG A 116 -3.76 -0.68 8.32
C ARG A 116 -4.00 -1.23 9.71
N ARG A 117 -5.27 -1.55 10.04
CA ARG A 117 -5.62 -2.15 11.33
C ARG A 117 -4.91 -3.48 11.54
N PHE A 118 -4.82 -4.30 10.49
CA PHE A 118 -4.16 -5.61 10.56
C PHE A 118 -2.65 -5.50 10.79
N ILE A 119 -1.97 -4.59 10.08
CA ILE A 119 -0.54 -4.33 10.25
C ILE A 119 -0.25 -3.84 11.66
N LEU A 120 -1.01 -2.84 12.15
CA LEU A 120 -0.79 -2.28 13.50
C LEU A 120 -0.95 -3.34 14.59
N ARG A 121 -1.98 -4.19 14.51
CA ARG A 121 -2.17 -5.31 15.45
C ARG A 121 -0.99 -6.29 15.42
N THR A 122 -0.43 -6.55 14.25
CA THR A 122 0.73 -7.45 14.10
C THR A 122 1.98 -6.84 14.73
N LEU A 123 2.22 -5.54 14.52
CA LEU A 123 3.34 -4.83 15.15
C LEU A 123 3.19 -4.74 16.67
N GLU A 124 1.99 -4.48 17.17
CA GLU A 124 1.70 -4.46 18.61
C GLU A 124 1.92 -5.81 19.28
N ARG A 125 1.55 -6.91 18.63
CA ARG A 125 1.84 -8.28 19.11
C ARG A 125 3.34 -8.50 19.20
N ALA A 126 4.07 -8.26 18.11
CA ALA A 126 5.53 -8.40 18.08
C ALA A 126 6.23 -7.54 19.15
N ARG A 127 5.72 -6.33 19.42
CA ARG A 127 6.22 -5.46 20.50
C ARG A 127 6.01 -6.05 21.89
N ARG A 128 4.87 -6.67 22.15
CA ARG A 128 4.58 -7.34 23.44
C ARG A 128 5.48 -8.56 23.64
N ASP A 129 5.67 -9.36 22.59
CA ASP A 129 6.51 -10.55 22.63
C ASP A 129 7.97 -10.15 22.95
N ALA A 130 8.49 -9.14 22.25
CA ALA A 130 9.83 -8.60 22.50
C ALA A 130 10.01 -8.04 23.93
N LYS A 131 8.98 -7.39 24.50
CA LYS A 131 9.02 -6.92 25.90
C LYS A 131 9.04 -8.09 26.88
N THR A 132 8.26 -9.13 26.61
CA THR A 132 8.17 -10.33 27.45
C THR A 132 9.50 -11.08 27.46
N GLU A 133 10.13 -11.25 26.30
CA GLU A 133 11.46 -11.87 26.19
C GLU A 133 12.53 -11.08 26.94
N ARG A 134 12.52 -9.74 26.83
CA ARG A 134 13.46 -8.88 27.58
C ARG A 134 13.27 -8.98 29.09
N SER A 135 12.03 -9.08 29.57
CA SER A 135 11.75 -9.25 31.00
C SER A 135 12.31 -10.58 31.52
N LYS A 136 12.03 -11.68 30.80
CA LYS A 136 12.54 -13.02 31.15
C LYS A 136 14.06 -13.09 31.13
N ALA A 137 14.69 -12.47 30.12
CA ALA A 137 16.15 -12.39 30.04
C ALA A 137 16.72 -11.65 31.26
N ARG A 138 16.13 -10.50 31.63
CA ARG A 138 16.57 -9.72 32.78
C ARG A 138 16.45 -10.49 34.11
N GLU A 139 15.34 -11.20 34.33
CA GLU A 139 15.15 -12.05 35.52
C GLU A 139 16.20 -13.16 35.60
N HIS A 140 16.53 -13.80 34.46
CA HIS A 140 17.56 -14.83 34.40
C HIS A 140 18.97 -14.30 34.69
N TYR A 141 19.31 -13.07 34.27
CA TYR A 141 20.60 -12.45 34.60
C TYR A 141 20.68 -12.06 36.09
N VAL A 142 19.66 -11.40 36.63
CA VAL A 142 19.63 -11.00 38.05
C VAL A 142 19.66 -12.22 38.99
N GLY A 143 18.98 -13.31 38.62
CA GLY A 143 19.01 -14.55 39.39
C GLY A 143 20.38 -15.23 39.43
N LYS A 144 21.24 -15.04 38.42
CA LYS A 144 22.60 -15.59 38.43
C LYS A 144 23.56 -14.78 39.30
N GLU A 145 23.49 -13.45 39.24
CA GLU A 145 24.34 -12.56 40.06
C GLU A 145 24.05 -12.69 41.56
N GLY A 146 22.79 -12.98 41.94
CA GLY A 146 22.43 -13.25 43.33
C GLY A 146 23.03 -14.53 43.92
N VAL A 147 23.33 -15.53 43.08
CA VAL A 147 23.89 -16.82 43.52
C VAL A 147 25.41 -16.75 43.69
N GLU A 148 26.11 -15.95 42.88
CA GLU A 148 27.57 -15.81 42.97
C GLU A 148 28.03 -14.97 44.17
N HIS A 149 27.16 -14.15 44.76
CA HIS A 149 27.47 -13.36 45.95
C HIS A 149 27.17 -14.05 47.29
N GLU A 150 26.49 -15.20 47.28
CA GLU A 150 26.19 -16.01 48.48
C GLU A 150 27.14 -17.21 48.66
N SER A 151 28.16 -17.37 47.80
CA SER A 151 29.20 -18.40 47.91
C SER A 151 30.56 -17.83 48.28
#